data_AF-A0A524J0Q3-F1
#
_entry.id   AF-A0A524J0Q3-F1
#
_cell.length_a   1.000
_cell.length_b   1.000
_cell.length_c   1.000
_cell.angle_alpha   90.00
_cell.angle_beta   90.00
_cell.angle_gamma   90.00
#
_symmetry.space_group_name_H-M   'P 1'
#
loop_
_entity.id
_entity.type
_entity.pdbx_description
1 polymer ?
#
loop_
_entity_poly.entity_id
_entity_poly.type
_entity_poly.pdbx_seq_one_letter_code
_entity_poly.pdbx_strand_id
1 'polypeptide(L)'
;MTIGAAWLISHRNRGDEHKGLPYESGIDTYGDTHGRFGLSFYIYALLFVAFAIEVIFTYLWAIVFRDILLGGLVSMLVFVGILLLGLAYAWRKGALTWR
;
A
#
# COMPACT_ATOMS: atom_id res chain seq x y z
N MET A 1 0.30 24.51 -15.60
CA MET A 1 0.17 25.28 -16.86
C MET A 1 -0.42 24.44 -17.99
N THR A 2 0.19 23.30 -18.36
CA THR A 2 -0.21 22.47 -19.51
C THR A 2 -1.64 21.90 -19.42
N ILE A 3 -2.03 21.37 -18.25
CA ILE A 3 -3.40 20.84 -18.03
C ILE A 3 -4.46 21.96 -18.16
N GLY A 4 -4.14 23.17 -17.72
CA GLY A 4 -5.05 24.33 -17.80
C GLY A 4 -5.24 24.85 -19.22
N ALA A 5 -4.15 24.95 -20.00
CA ALA A 5 -4.23 25.31 -21.42
C ALA A 5 -4.99 24.26 -22.24
N ALA A 6 -4.76 22.97 -21.95
CA ALA A 6 -5.48 21.87 -22.58
C ALA A 6 -6.98 21.91 -22.27
N TRP A 7 -7.36 22.24 -21.04
CA TRP A 7 -8.77 22.37 -20.65
C TRP A 7 -9.49 23.52 -21.37
N LEU A 8 -8.78 24.62 -21.70
CA LEU A 8 -9.34 25.80 -22.35
C LEU A 8 -9.51 25.64 -23.87
N ILE A 9 -8.55 24.99 -24.54
CA ILE A 9 -8.50 24.88 -26.01
C ILE A 9 -9.21 23.62 -26.52
N SER A 10 -9.35 22.58 -25.68
CA SER A 10 -9.91 21.29 -26.12
C SER A 10 -11.39 21.39 -26.54
N HIS A 11 -11.70 20.82 -27.71
CA HIS A 11 -13.04 20.75 -28.24
C HIS A 11 -13.90 19.78 -27.40
N ARG A 12 -14.64 20.34 -26.44
CA ARG A 12 -15.45 19.56 -25.51
C ARG A 12 -16.83 19.24 -26.09
N ASN A 13 -17.00 18.04 -26.64
CA ASN A 13 -18.33 17.53 -26.98
C ASN A 13 -18.95 16.86 -25.74
N ARG A 14 -19.83 17.57 -25.03
CA ARG A 14 -20.44 17.15 -23.75
C ARG A 14 -21.65 16.21 -23.89
N GLY A 15 -22.19 16.03 -25.10
CA GLY A 15 -23.48 15.35 -25.32
C GLY A 15 -23.38 13.95 -25.92
N ASP A 16 -22.18 13.39 -26.04
CA ASP A 16 -21.99 12.06 -26.61
C ASP A 16 -22.08 11.00 -25.51
N GLU A 17 -23.19 10.26 -25.47
CA GLU A 17 -23.49 9.24 -24.46
C GLU A 17 -22.39 8.17 -24.39
N HIS A 18 -21.78 7.85 -25.54
CA HIS A 18 -20.72 6.84 -25.63
C HIS A 18 -19.39 7.28 -25.01
N LYS A 19 -19.12 8.59 -24.88
CA LYS A 19 -17.90 9.10 -24.22
C LYS A 19 -17.94 8.97 -22.70
N GLY A 20 -19.13 8.79 -22.13
CA GLY A 20 -19.32 8.58 -20.70
C GLY A 20 -19.27 7.11 -20.26
N LEU A 21 -19.24 6.18 -21.22
CA LEU A 21 -19.22 4.75 -20.94
C LEU A 21 -17.80 4.29 -20.53
N PRO A 22 -17.70 3.31 -19.63
CA PRO A 22 -16.43 2.64 -19.35
C PRO A 22 -15.83 2.07 -20.63
N TYR A 23 -14.50 2.18 -20.77
CA TYR A 23 -13.81 1.53 -21.87
C TYR A 23 -13.87 0.01 -21.69
N GLU A 24 -14.41 -0.66 -22.69
CA GLU A 24 -14.45 -2.12 -22.80
C GLU A 24 -13.65 -2.55 -24.05
N SER A 25 -13.31 -3.83 -24.18
CA SER A 25 -12.56 -4.36 -25.34
C SER A 25 -13.40 -4.49 -26.62
N GLY A 26 -14.25 -3.51 -26.93
CA GLY A 26 -15.09 -3.44 -28.14
C GLY A 26 -16.41 -4.22 -28.08
N ILE A 27 -16.82 -4.66 -26.88
CA ILE A 27 -18.12 -5.29 -26.63
C ILE A 27 -18.86 -4.54 -25.51
N ASP A 28 -20.18 -4.67 -25.45
CA ASP A 28 -20.95 -4.11 -24.33
C ASP A 28 -20.67 -4.86 -23.03
N THR A 29 -20.70 -4.13 -21.92
CA THR A 29 -20.41 -4.68 -20.59
C THR A 29 -21.46 -5.73 -20.22
N TYR A 30 -21.00 -6.96 -19.97
CA TYR A 30 -21.86 -8.09 -19.62
C TYR A 30 -21.44 -8.70 -18.28
N GLY A 31 -22.37 -8.81 -17.33
CA GLY A 31 -22.17 -9.49 -16.06
C GLY A 31 -22.17 -8.57 -14.83
N ASP A 32 -21.93 -9.18 -13.67
CA ASP A 32 -21.83 -8.48 -12.39
C ASP A 32 -20.50 -7.70 -12.31
N THR A 33 -20.56 -6.44 -11.88
CA THR A 33 -19.40 -5.55 -11.73
C THR A 33 -18.61 -5.87 -10.45
N HIS A 34 -19.17 -6.66 -9.54
CA HIS A 34 -18.50 -7.01 -8.28
C HIS A 34 -17.44 -8.09 -8.48
N GLY A 35 -16.18 -7.66 -8.59
CA GLY A 35 -15.03 -8.54 -8.54
C GLY A 35 -14.85 -9.17 -7.15
N ARG A 36 -14.48 -10.46 -7.10
CA ARG A 36 -14.07 -11.13 -5.86
C ARG A 36 -12.75 -10.52 -5.39
N PHE A 37 -12.78 -9.68 -4.36
CA PHE A 37 -11.56 -9.18 -3.74
C PHE A 37 -10.86 -10.31 -2.96
N GLY A 38 -9.60 -10.56 -3.30
CA GLY A 38 -8.79 -11.55 -2.60
C GLY A 38 -8.45 -11.10 -1.17
N LEU A 39 -8.57 -12.01 -0.19
CA LEU A 39 -8.15 -11.78 1.20
C LEU A 39 -6.67 -11.33 1.29
N SER A 40 -5.85 -11.73 0.32
CA SER A 40 -4.45 -11.37 0.20
C SER A 40 -4.22 -9.86 0.29
N PHE A 41 -5.07 -9.02 -0.33
CA PHE A 41 -4.93 -7.56 -0.26
C PHE A 41 -4.99 -7.02 1.17
N TYR A 42 -5.88 -7.58 2.00
CA TYR A 42 -5.99 -7.21 3.41
C TYR A 42 -4.77 -7.62 4.22
N ILE A 43 -4.23 -8.81 3.96
CA ILE A 43 -3.04 -9.30 4.67
C ILE A 43 -1.84 -8.41 4.35
N TYR A 44 -1.64 -8.02 3.08
CA TYR A 44 -0.59 -7.07 2.70
C TYR A 44 -0.78 -5.69 3.33
N ALA A 45 -2.02 -5.18 3.36
CA ALA A 45 -2.31 -3.90 3.99
C ALA A 45 -2.01 -3.92 5.50
N LEU A 46 -2.41 -4.99 6.21
CA LEU A 46 -2.13 -5.15 7.63
C LEU A 46 -0.62 -5.27 7.90
N LEU A 47 0.10 -6.05 7.09
CA LEU A 47 1.55 -6.18 7.19
C LEU A 47 2.26 -4.84 6.94
N PHE A 48 1.80 -4.08 5.95
CA PHE A 48 2.33 -2.75 5.66
C PHE A 48 2.12 -1.79 6.83
N VAL A 49 0.92 -1.76 7.44
CA VAL A 49 0.65 -0.91 8.60
C VAL A 49 1.53 -1.29 9.79
N ALA A 50 1.70 -2.60 10.05
CA ALA A 50 2.59 -3.07 11.11
C ALA A 50 4.04 -2.64 10.87
N PHE A 51 4.55 -2.78 9.65
CA PHE A 51 5.91 -2.38 9.30
C PHE A 51 6.11 -0.85 9.32
N ALA A 52 5.09 -0.09 8.95
CA ALA A 52 5.13 1.38 9.05
C ALA A 52 5.28 1.84 10.51
N ILE A 53 4.56 1.20 11.43
CA ILE A 53 4.68 1.46 12.88
C ILE A 53 6.09 1.11 13.38
N GLU A 54 6.64 -0.02 12.94
CA GLU A 54 8.02 -0.43 13.26
C GLU A 54 9.06 0.61 12.83
N VAL A 55 8.93 1.16 11.62
CA VAL A 55 9.83 2.21 11.12
C VAL A 55 9.69 3.49 11.95
N ILE A 56 8.48 3.87 12.37
CA ILE A 56 8.29 5.04 13.24
C ILE A 56 9.03 4.84 14.57
N PHE A 57 8.89 3.69 15.22
CA PHE A 57 9.62 3.40 16.47
C PHE A 57 11.13 3.39 16.27
N THR A 58 11.60 2.78 15.18
CA THR A 58 13.02 2.76 14.81
C THR A 58 13.57 4.17 14.63
N TYR A 59 12.80 5.04 13.97
CA TYR A 59 13.19 6.42 13.71
C TYR A 59 13.23 7.25 14.99
N LEU A 60 12.20 7.14 15.85
CA LEU A 60 12.18 7.83 17.14
C LEU A 60 13.35 7.44 18.03
N TRP A 61 13.67 6.15 18.08
CA TRP A 61 14.85 5.65 18.77
C TRP A 61 16.15 6.21 18.18
N ALA A 62 16.26 6.27 16.85
CA ALA A 62 17.44 6.80 16.16
C ALA A 62 17.70 8.29 16.49
N ILE A 63 16.64 9.09 16.70
CA ILE A 63 16.76 10.50 17.11
C ILE A 63 17.42 10.61 18.50
N VAL A 64 17.01 9.77 19.45
CA VAL A 64 17.45 9.85 20.87
C VAL A 64 18.66 8.93 21.16
N PHE A 65 19.20 8.26 20.13
CA PHE A 65 20.25 7.25 20.27
C PHE A 65 21.45 7.72 21.11
N ARG A 66 21.84 8.99 20.99
CA ARG A 66 22.97 9.57 21.70
C ARG A 66 22.79 9.64 23.22
N ASP A 67 21.56 9.67 23.72
CA ASP A 67 21.28 9.80 25.15
C ASP A 67 21.20 8.43 25.86
N ILE A 68 20.83 7.37 25.11
CA ILE A 68 20.53 6.04 25.65
C ILE A 68 21.68 5.03 25.37
N LEU A 69 22.62 5.38 24.47
CA LEU A 69 23.78 4.59 24.03
C LEU A 69 23.55 3.07 24.06
N LEU A 70 24.23 2.36 24.98
CA LEU A 70 24.27 0.89 25.04
C LEU A 70 22.94 0.28 25.50
N GLY A 71 22.27 0.90 26.48
CA GLY A 71 20.96 0.43 26.96
C GLY A 71 19.90 0.54 25.87
N GLY A 72 19.93 1.64 25.10
CA GLY A 72 19.08 1.84 23.93
C GLY A 72 19.39 0.87 22.80
N LEU A 73 20.66 0.52 22.59
CA LEU A 73 21.05 -0.41 21.54
C LEU A 73 20.54 -1.83 21.81
N VAL A 74 20.65 -2.34 23.05
CA VAL A 74 20.15 -3.67 23.40
C VAL A 74 18.62 -3.73 23.29
N SER A 75 17.92 -2.72 23.80
CA SER A 75 16.44 -2.69 23.70
C SER A 75 15.99 -2.64 22.24
N MET A 76 16.69 -1.90 21.39
CA MET A 76 16.40 -1.84 19.96
C MET A 76 16.68 -3.14 19.23
N LEU A 77 17.79 -3.82 19.54
CA LEU A 77 18.09 -5.14 18.99
C LEU A 77 17.02 -6.17 19.34
N VAL A 78 16.54 -6.16 20.58
CA VAL A 78 15.45 -7.04 21.02
C VAL A 78 14.14 -6.69 20.29
N PHE A 79 13.82 -5.40 20.16
CA PHE A 79 12.63 -4.94 19.45
C PHE A 79 12.62 -5.40 17.99
N VAL A 80 13.70 -5.14 17.25
CA VAL A 80 13.86 -5.60 15.86
C VAL A 80 13.85 -7.12 15.78
N GLY A 81 14.49 -7.81 16.71
CA GLY A 81 14.50 -9.28 16.77
C GLY A 81 13.09 -9.89 16.88
N ILE A 82 12.23 -9.32 17.74
CA ILE A 82 10.85 -9.78 17.91
C ILE A 82 10.04 -9.56 16.61
N LEU A 83 10.24 -8.44 15.92
CA LEU A 83 9.52 -8.12 14.69
C LEU A 83 9.95 -9.00 13.52
N LEU A 84 11.26 -9.24 13.38
CA LEU A 84 11.79 -10.19 12.40
C LEU A 84 11.25 -11.61 12.62
N LEU A 85 11.06 -12.03 13.87
CA LEU A 85 10.41 -13.31 14.18
C LEU A 85 8.94 -13.32 13.74
N GLY A 86 8.21 -12.23 13.94
CA GLY A 86 6.85 -12.06 13.45
C GLY A 86 6.75 -12.15 11.93
N LEU A 87 7.68 -11.50 11.22
CA LEU A 87 7.77 -11.56 9.76
C LEU A 87 8.14 -12.96 9.28
N ALA A 88 9.11 -13.63 9.91
CA ALA A 88 9.50 -14.99 9.59
C ALA A 88 8.34 -15.97 9.78
N TYR A 89 7.51 -15.77 10.82
CA TYR A 89 6.30 -16.54 11.03
C TYR A 89 5.26 -16.33 9.93
N ALA A 90 5.00 -15.07 9.56
CA ALA A 90 4.08 -14.72 8.47
C ALA A 90 4.54 -15.33 7.14
N TRP A 91 5.85 -15.31 6.87
CA TRP A 91 6.45 -15.95 5.71
C TRP A 91 6.23 -17.47 5.73
N ARG A 92 6.55 -18.15 6.84
CA ARG A 92 6.34 -19.60 6.95
C ARG A 92 4.88 -20.02 6.77
N LYS A 93 3.91 -19.16 7.14
CA LYS A 93 2.48 -19.41 6.90
C LYS A 93 2.03 -19.15 5.46
N GLY A 94 2.92 -18.69 4.58
CA GLY A 94 2.57 -18.39 3.19
C GLY A 94 1.69 -17.14 3.04
N ALA A 95 1.67 -16.26 4.05
CA ALA A 95 0.91 -15.01 3.99
C ALA A 95 1.41 -14.06 2.90
N LEU A 96 2.65 -14.24 2.45
CA LEU A 96 3.31 -13.47 1.38
C LEU A 96 3.22 -14.16 0.00
N THR A 97 2.48 -15.26 -0.14
CA THR A 97 2.34 -15.94 -1.43
C THR A 97 1.11 -15.40 -2.15
N TRP A 98 1.32 -14.79 -3.33
CA TRP A 98 0.24 -14.46 -4.26
C TRP A 98 -0.17 -15.72 -5.03
N ARG A 99 -1.46 -16.06 -4.96
CA ARG A 99 -2.15 -17.04 -5.82
C ARG A 99 -3.41 -16.40 -6.34
#